data_AF-A0A7W7SX67-F1
#
_entry.id   AF-A0A7W7SX67-F1
#
_cell.length_a   1.000
_cell.length_b   1.000
_cell.length_c   1.000
_cell.angle_alpha   90.00
_cell.angle_beta   90.00
_cell.angle_gamma   90.00
#
_symmetry.space_group_name_H-M   'P 1'
#
loop_
_entity.id
_entity.type
_entity.pdbx_description
1 polymer ?
#
loop_
_entity_poly.entity_id
_entity_poly.type
_entity_poly.pdbx_seq_one_letter_code
_entity_poly.pdbx_strand_id
1 'polypeptide(L)'
;MDRTTFAARLVSSAEAARRFAGTLVTEALPAALAFRVRLNQSNDAHVSPQPGEVRFPHDSNPDRDRTLLWCDESAVVDELWRDGRVPEWVNLSVIDRTSTVTLVEVVCCGRFTDDESRLYHVQEGAPPFHVLGPTLPAGHDGSRFSIHHRSECWGRSDVDRLADVADKVWSLELHTDEFDAQGLSALPALPGLELLEHTACALGENAFSAFHRFSRLRVLRLHLTTASAFSVGTDDACGSLTSLTINNLPPHPWGFAYLAHTAPAVTDLTLRAADVLWLDGEFPEGVRTVWLSGSRVAGATRLPARLDGLTLSMPGADDGDVLALLAGVVDLQSLTLSGTPITDELALALARRFDLRHLNLTDTAVTEPALRDLSGQNPGLRLFPRPKQ
;
A
#
# COMPACT_ATOMS: atom_id res chain seq x y z
N MET A 1 17.21 8.34 28.78
CA MET A 1 18.42 7.67 28.23
C MET A 1 19.39 8.68 27.64
N ASP A 2 20.66 8.60 28.03
CA ASP A 2 21.71 9.44 27.43
C ASP A 2 22.07 9.00 26.00
N ARG A 3 22.63 9.93 25.23
CA ARG A 3 22.96 9.75 23.80
C ARG A 3 23.93 8.60 23.56
N THR A 4 24.89 8.39 24.46
CA THR A 4 25.92 7.35 24.33
C THR A 4 25.30 5.97 24.50
N THR A 5 24.44 5.79 25.50
CA THR A 5 23.70 4.54 25.70
C THR A 5 22.79 4.23 24.51
N PHE A 6 22.09 5.25 23.97
CA PHE A 6 21.25 5.07 22.79
C PHE A 6 22.06 4.61 21.57
N ALA A 7 23.19 5.27 21.29
CA ALA A 7 24.08 4.88 20.19
C ALA A 7 24.62 3.45 20.34
N ALA A 8 25.08 3.07 21.55
CA ALA A 8 25.55 1.70 21.80
C ALA A 8 24.46 0.64 21.59
N ARG A 9 23.21 0.95 21.95
CA ARG A 9 22.05 0.07 21.71
C ARG A 9 21.69 -0.02 20.23
N LEU A 10 21.78 1.08 19.47
CA LEU A 10 21.61 1.07 18.02
C LEU A 10 22.62 0.11 17.37
N VAL A 11 23.91 0.25 17.69
CA VAL A 11 24.98 -0.58 17.10
C VAL A 11 24.75 -2.06 17.37
N SER A 12 24.59 -2.42 18.65
CA SER A 12 24.40 -3.81 19.05
C SER A 12 23.14 -4.44 18.44
N SER A 13 22.07 -3.67 18.32
CA SER A 13 20.81 -4.13 17.72
C SER A 13 20.91 -4.25 16.20
N ALA A 14 21.61 -3.32 15.52
CA ALA A 14 21.83 -3.40 14.07
C ALA A 14 22.73 -4.59 13.69
N GLU A 15 23.76 -4.87 14.50
CA GLU A 15 24.58 -6.08 14.33
C GLU A 15 23.77 -7.37 14.58
N ALA A 16 22.87 -7.35 15.56
CA ALA A 16 21.95 -8.47 15.81
C ALA A 16 21.00 -8.67 14.62
N ALA A 17 20.44 -7.60 14.04
CA ALA A 17 19.62 -7.66 12.83
C ALA A 17 20.39 -8.24 11.65
N ARG A 18 21.64 -7.83 11.43
CA ARG A 18 22.51 -8.41 10.39
C ARG A 18 22.73 -9.90 10.60
N ARG A 19 23.07 -10.33 11.83
CA ARG A 19 23.28 -11.75 12.14
C ARG A 19 22.00 -12.57 11.93
N PHE A 20 20.86 -12.05 12.37
CA PHE A 20 19.58 -12.73 12.23
C PHE A 20 19.21 -12.89 10.75
N ALA A 21 19.25 -11.80 9.98
CA ALA A 21 19.01 -11.82 8.54
C ALA A 21 19.93 -12.81 7.81
N GLY A 22 21.21 -12.89 8.20
CA GLY A 22 22.17 -13.85 7.64
C GLY A 22 21.82 -15.32 7.83
N THR A 23 20.88 -15.65 8.74
CA THR A 23 20.34 -17.01 8.87
C THR A 23 19.25 -17.32 7.82
N LEU A 24 18.57 -16.28 7.33
CA LEU A 24 17.42 -16.35 6.44
C LEU A 24 17.78 -16.07 4.97
N VAL A 25 18.75 -15.19 4.68
CA VAL A 25 19.00 -14.74 3.31
C VAL A 25 20.13 -15.50 2.62
N THR A 26 20.10 -15.68 1.30
CA THR A 26 21.16 -16.39 0.56
C THR A 26 22.45 -15.61 0.43
N GLU A 27 22.38 -14.29 0.46
CA GLU A 27 23.52 -13.39 0.29
C GLU A 27 24.40 -13.36 1.53
N ALA A 28 25.71 -13.19 1.33
CA ALA A 28 26.61 -12.80 2.39
C ALA A 28 26.37 -11.32 2.74
N LEU A 29 26.23 -11.02 4.04
CA LEU A 29 25.97 -9.67 4.54
C LEU A 29 27.25 -9.03 5.08
N PRO A 30 27.82 -8.01 4.40
CA PRO A 30 29.03 -7.34 4.85
C PRO A 30 28.91 -6.76 6.26
N ALA A 31 30.02 -6.71 7.01
CA ALA A 31 30.02 -6.22 8.38
C ALA A 31 29.79 -4.71 8.49
N ALA A 32 30.23 -3.92 7.50
CA ALA A 32 29.95 -2.50 7.46
C ALA A 32 28.45 -2.26 7.24
N LEU A 33 27.89 -1.32 7.98
CA LEU A 33 26.46 -1.00 7.96
C LEU A 33 26.25 0.40 7.38
N ALA A 34 25.21 0.53 6.58
CA ALA A 34 24.55 1.79 6.28
C ALA A 34 23.09 1.66 6.69
N PHE A 35 22.42 2.80 6.81
CA PHE A 35 21.07 2.86 7.34
C PHE A 35 20.12 3.59 6.40
N ARG A 36 18.89 3.11 6.36
CA ARG A 36 17.74 3.86 5.85
C ARG A 36 16.81 4.16 7.01
N VAL A 37 16.46 5.41 7.24
CA VAL A 37 15.56 5.79 8.35
C VAL A 37 14.18 6.15 7.80
N ARG A 38 13.13 5.58 8.39
CA ARG A 38 11.74 5.95 8.16
C ARG A 38 11.13 6.47 9.46
N LEU A 39 10.72 7.73 9.45
CA LEU A 39 10.23 8.42 10.64
C LEU A 39 8.70 8.28 10.76
N ASN A 40 8.18 8.41 11.98
CA ASN A 40 6.74 8.45 12.28
C ASN A 40 5.87 7.34 11.64
N GLN A 41 6.35 6.10 11.66
CA GLN A 41 5.65 4.97 11.04
C GLN A 41 4.47 4.43 11.87
N SER A 42 4.14 5.07 13.01
CA SER A 42 2.87 4.87 13.73
C SER A 42 1.75 5.84 13.32
N ASN A 43 2.00 6.78 12.41
CA ASN A 43 1.01 7.76 11.94
C ASN A 43 0.31 8.52 13.09
N ASP A 44 1.10 9.07 14.02
CA ASP A 44 0.59 9.62 15.29
C ASP A 44 -0.22 10.92 15.16
N ALA A 45 -0.44 11.44 13.94
CA ALA A 45 -1.08 12.74 13.71
C ALA A 45 -2.49 12.88 14.31
N HIS A 46 -3.24 11.77 14.42
CA HIS A 46 -4.65 11.77 14.83
C HIS A 46 -4.88 11.44 16.33
N VAL A 47 -3.83 11.16 17.09
CA VAL A 47 -3.92 10.80 18.51
C VAL A 47 -3.38 11.97 19.34
N SER A 48 -3.99 12.35 20.47
CA SER A 48 -3.38 13.36 21.34
C SER A 48 -2.12 12.81 22.04
N PRO A 49 -1.01 13.57 22.13
CA PRO A 49 0.19 13.10 22.83
C PRO A 49 -0.09 12.92 24.32
N GLN A 50 0.47 11.87 24.92
CA GLN A 50 0.41 11.69 26.37
C GLN A 50 1.35 12.69 27.08
N PRO A 51 1.15 12.99 28.38
CA PRO A 51 2.06 13.86 29.12
C PRO A 51 3.51 13.37 29.03
N GLY A 52 4.46 14.21 28.63
CA GLY A 52 5.87 13.84 28.47
C GLY A 52 6.26 13.30 27.08
N GLU A 53 5.29 13.06 26.19
CA GLU A 53 5.58 12.79 24.78
C GLU A 53 5.82 14.09 24.01
N VAL A 54 6.83 14.08 23.15
CA VAL A 54 7.11 15.13 22.18
C VAL A 54 6.97 14.54 20.78
N ARG A 55 6.49 15.36 19.85
CA ARG A 55 6.38 15.01 18.43
C ARG A 55 7.08 16.04 17.59
N PHE A 56 7.60 15.58 16.46
CA PHE A 56 8.25 16.42 15.46
C PHE A 56 7.39 16.40 14.20
N PRO A 57 6.56 17.43 13.95
CA PRO A 57 5.57 17.41 12.86
C PRO A 57 6.17 17.15 11.48
N HIS A 58 7.42 17.61 11.26
CA HIS A 58 8.14 17.40 10.00
C HIS A 58 8.50 15.95 9.72
N ASP A 59 8.50 15.07 10.73
CA ASP A 59 8.77 13.62 10.56
C ASP A 59 7.69 12.92 9.73
N SER A 60 6.53 13.55 9.54
CA SER A 60 5.47 13.04 8.66
C SER A 60 5.61 13.50 7.21
N ASN A 61 6.61 14.32 6.89
CA ASN A 61 6.85 14.78 5.53
C ASN A 61 7.58 13.70 4.72
N PRO A 62 7.00 13.16 3.64
CA PRO A 62 7.64 12.14 2.80
C PRO A 62 9.00 12.56 2.22
N ASP A 63 9.24 13.86 2.04
CA ASP A 63 10.54 14.35 1.56
C ASP A 63 11.67 14.13 2.57
N ARG A 64 11.36 13.95 3.86
CA ARG A 64 12.38 13.64 4.87
C ARG A 64 12.94 12.24 4.70
N ASP A 65 12.10 11.25 4.43
CA ASP A 65 12.54 9.87 4.20
C ASP A 65 13.54 9.80 3.03
N ARG A 66 13.35 10.63 1.98
CA ARG A 66 14.26 10.73 0.83
C ARG A 66 15.66 11.23 1.22
N THR A 67 15.78 12.04 2.26
CA THR A 67 17.08 12.53 2.75
C THR A 67 17.81 11.51 3.63
N LEU A 68 17.12 10.44 4.04
CA LEU A 68 17.61 9.47 5.03
C LEU A 68 17.73 8.04 4.44
N LEU A 69 17.95 7.94 3.12
CA LEU A 69 18.01 6.65 2.42
C LEU A 69 19.35 5.92 2.62
N TRP A 70 20.42 6.68 2.83
CA TRP A 70 21.79 6.19 3.01
C TRP A 70 22.50 7.03 4.08
N CYS A 71 22.35 6.61 5.33
CA CYS A 71 22.92 7.24 6.50
C CYS A 71 24.03 6.39 7.11
N ASP A 72 24.98 7.04 7.77
CA ASP A 72 25.84 6.37 8.74
C ASP A 72 25.17 6.32 10.13
N GLU A 73 25.81 5.62 11.06
CA GLU A 73 25.31 5.48 12.43
C GLU A 73 25.13 6.84 13.13
N SER A 74 26.05 7.79 12.93
CA SER A 74 25.98 9.10 13.58
C SER A 74 24.74 9.85 13.13
N ALA A 75 24.45 9.85 11.82
CA ALA A 75 23.27 10.49 11.26
C ALA A 75 21.98 9.88 11.81
N VAL A 76 21.91 8.55 12.02
CA VAL A 76 20.76 7.90 12.68
C VAL A 76 20.62 8.38 14.12
N VAL A 77 21.72 8.45 14.87
CA VAL A 77 21.70 8.92 16.27
C VAL A 77 21.29 10.39 16.34
N ASP A 78 21.77 11.24 15.43
CA ASP A 78 21.41 12.66 15.37
C ASP A 78 19.92 12.86 15.03
N GLU A 79 19.36 12.02 14.16
CA GLU A 79 17.95 12.11 13.78
C GLU A 79 17.02 11.49 14.84
N LEU A 80 17.46 10.49 15.61
CA LEU A 80 16.61 9.81 16.60
C LEU A 80 16.84 10.22 18.05
N TRP A 81 18.00 10.78 18.39
CA TRP A 81 18.25 11.34 19.72
C TRP A 81 18.12 12.86 19.64
N ARG A 82 16.98 13.40 20.08
CA ARG A 82 16.63 14.83 19.94
C ARG A 82 16.27 15.41 21.30
N ASP A 83 16.97 16.47 21.72
CA ASP A 83 16.69 17.21 22.96
C ASP A 83 16.52 16.31 24.21
N GLY A 84 17.40 15.31 24.36
CA GLY A 84 17.35 14.38 25.49
C GLY A 84 16.31 13.26 25.37
N ARG A 85 15.64 13.14 24.22
CA ARG A 85 14.54 12.21 23.97
C ARG A 85 14.84 11.25 22.83
N VAL A 86 14.18 10.10 22.85
CA VAL A 86 14.27 9.03 21.85
C VAL A 86 12.88 8.54 21.47
N PRO A 87 12.68 7.89 20.32
CA PRO A 87 11.40 7.24 19.99
C PRO A 87 11.06 6.18 21.04
N GLU A 88 9.77 6.01 21.33
CA GLU A 88 9.29 4.95 22.23
C GLU A 88 9.58 3.53 21.71
N TRP A 89 9.59 3.34 20.38
CA TRP A 89 9.98 2.09 19.73
C TRP A 89 10.77 2.35 18.44
N VAL A 90 11.73 1.48 18.15
CA VAL A 90 12.53 1.47 16.92
C VAL A 90 12.71 0.04 16.43
N ASN A 91 12.25 -0.26 15.22
CA ASN A 91 12.44 -1.55 14.57
C ASN A 91 13.64 -1.50 13.63
N LEU A 92 14.44 -2.56 13.65
CA LEU A 92 15.60 -2.73 12.77
C LEU A 92 15.43 -3.98 11.92
N SER A 93 15.61 -3.87 10.60
CA SER A 93 15.64 -5.03 9.70
C SER A 93 16.64 -4.83 8.57
N VAL A 94 17.29 -5.91 8.12
CA VAL A 94 18.11 -5.84 6.90
C VAL A 94 17.19 -5.83 5.69
N ILE A 95 17.42 -4.88 4.78
CA ILE A 95 16.58 -4.69 3.59
C ILE A 95 17.35 -4.86 2.27
N ASP A 96 18.66 -4.64 2.28
CA ASP A 96 19.49 -4.74 1.08
C ASP A 96 20.97 -4.89 1.44
N ARG A 97 21.83 -5.06 0.43
CA ARG A 97 23.29 -5.03 0.57
C ARG A 97 23.97 -4.61 -0.72
N THR A 98 25.13 -3.98 -0.59
CA THR A 98 26.10 -3.81 -1.68
C THR A 98 27.21 -4.88 -1.58
N SER A 99 28.27 -4.75 -2.37
CA SER A 99 29.46 -5.59 -2.21
C SER A 99 30.23 -5.32 -0.90
N THR A 100 30.05 -4.15 -0.30
CA THR A 100 30.85 -3.69 0.86
C THR A 100 30.01 -3.38 2.10
N VAL A 101 28.70 -3.18 1.97
CA VAL A 101 27.82 -2.70 3.04
C VAL A 101 26.53 -3.52 3.12
N THR A 102 26.04 -3.75 4.34
CA THR A 102 24.66 -4.19 4.60
C THR A 102 23.79 -2.96 4.89
N LEU A 103 22.65 -2.84 4.22
CA LEU A 103 21.69 -1.76 4.46
C LEU A 103 20.65 -2.23 5.49
N VAL A 104 20.60 -1.53 6.63
CA VAL A 104 19.64 -1.76 7.72
C VAL A 104 18.58 -0.66 7.69
N GLU A 105 17.32 -1.04 7.62
CA GLU A 105 16.22 -0.11 7.79
C GLU A 105 15.93 0.12 9.28
N VAL A 106 15.75 1.38 9.62
CA VAL A 106 15.41 1.90 10.95
C VAL A 106 14.02 2.52 10.85
N VAL A 107 13.02 1.83 11.37
CA VAL A 107 11.63 2.29 11.38
C VAL A 107 11.27 2.70 12.81
N CYS A 108 10.77 3.90 13.03
CA CYS A 108 10.41 4.36 14.38
C CYS A 108 9.03 5.02 14.47
N CYS A 109 8.49 5.11 15.68
CA CYS A 109 7.31 5.95 15.95
C CYS A 109 7.61 7.44 15.87
N GLY A 110 6.56 8.26 15.84
CA GLY A 110 6.65 9.71 15.94
C GLY A 110 6.58 10.23 17.39
N ARG A 111 6.49 9.34 18.38
CA ARG A 111 6.38 9.67 19.81
C ARG A 111 7.74 9.56 20.48
N PHE A 112 8.27 10.70 20.92
CA PHE A 112 9.57 10.81 21.57
C PHE A 112 9.41 11.06 23.07
N THR A 113 10.28 10.46 23.86
CA THR A 113 10.21 10.57 25.32
C THR A 113 11.60 10.56 25.96
N ASP A 114 11.72 11.20 27.13
CA ASP A 114 12.86 11.13 28.05
C ASP A 114 12.61 10.14 29.21
N ASP A 115 11.40 9.60 29.32
CA ASP A 115 10.97 8.64 30.33
C ASP A 115 11.24 7.20 29.87
N GLU A 116 12.27 6.58 30.45
CA GLU A 116 12.67 5.22 30.09
C GLU A 116 11.62 4.16 30.38
N SER A 117 10.67 4.42 31.29
CA SER A 117 9.59 3.48 31.61
C SER A 117 8.58 3.29 30.48
N ARG A 118 8.61 4.19 29.47
CA ARG A 118 7.74 4.15 28.29
C ARG A 118 8.37 3.47 27.09
N LEU A 119 9.66 3.19 27.14
CA LEU A 119 10.34 2.55 26.01
C LEU A 119 9.83 1.12 25.85
N TYR A 120 9.57 0.74 24.61
CA TYR A 120 9.16 -0.60 24.26
C TYR A 120 10.39 -1.52 24.25
N HIS A 121 10.17 -2.83 24.17
CA HIS A 121 11.23 -3.84 24.03
C HIS A 121 12.21 -3.92 25.22
N VAL A 122 11.80 -3.46 26.42
CA VAL A 122 12.61 -3.55 27.64
C VAL A 122 13.10 -4.97 27.90
N GLN A 123 12.25 -5.97 27.63
CA GLN A 123 12.55 -7.39 27.84
C GLN A 123 13.63 -7.94 26.89
N GLU A 124 13.89 -7.26 25.77
CA GLU A 124 14.92 -7.64 24.78
C GLU A 124 16.31 -7.11 25.17
N GLY A 125 16.40 -6.28 26.23
CA GLY A 125 17.65 -5.82 26.81
C GLY A 125 18.28 -4.60 26.13
N ALA A 126 17.71 -4.12 25.02
CA ALA A 126 18.18 -2.93 24.30
C ALA A 126 17.04 -1.95 23.94
N PRO A 127 16.14 -1.55 24.87
CA PRO A 127 15.07 -0.61 24.55
C PRO A 127 15.65 0.72 24.01
N PRO A 128 15.01 1.40 23.03
CA PRO A 128 13.71 1.08 22.43
C PRO A 128 13.78 0.12 21.21
N PHE A 129 14.90 -0.55 20.99
CA PHE A 129 15.15 -1.30 19.75
C PHE A 129 14.53 -2.70 19.75
N HIS A 130 13.95 -3.06 18.62
CA HIS A 130 13.46 -4.38 18.29
C HIS A 130 14.09 -4.88 16.99
N VAL A 131 14.60 -6.10 17.02
CA VAL A 131 15.23 -6.72 15.85
C VAL A 131 14.21 -7.56 15.10
N LEU A 132 13.91 -7.14 13.87
CA LEU A 132 13.07 -7.86 12.93
C LEU A 132 13.91 -8.59 11.88
N GLY A 133 13.32 -9.65 11.32
CA GLY A 133 13.87 -10.33 10.15
C GLY A 133 13.56 -9.51 8.87
N PRO A 134 14.26 -9.78 7.76
CA PRO A 134 13.88 -9.24 6.47
C PRO A 134 12.45 -9.66 6.11
N THR A 135 11.79 -8.87 5.27
CA THR A 135 10.47 -9.22 4.72
C THR A 135 10.56 -10.59 4.04
N LEU A 136 9.70 -11.52 4.42
CA LEU A 136 9.67 -12.85 3.83
C LEU A 136 8.97 -12.82 2.45
N PRO A 137 9.41 -13.64 1.48
CA PRO A 137 8.70 -13.81 0.22
C PRO A 137 7.26 -14.30 0.43
N ALA A 138 6.37 -13.99 -0.51
CA ALA A 138 5.02 -14.52 -0.49
C ALA A 138 5.02 -16.06 -0.54
N GLY A 139 4.30 -16.71 0.38
CA GLY A 139 4.22 -18.17 0.45
C GLY A 139 5.51 -18.86 0.92
N HIS A 140 6.38 -18.14 1.64
CA HIS A 140 7.66 -18.65 2.11
C HIS A 140 7.55 -19.97 2.89
N ASP A 141 8.40 -20.95 2.55
CA ASP A 141 8.40 -22.30 3.09
C ASP A 141 9.45 -22.54 4.20
N GLY A 142 10.17 -21.49 4.59
CA GLY A 142 11.25 -21.53 5.58
C GLY A 142 12.64 -21.82 5.01
N SER A 143 12.77 -21.96 3.70
CA SER A 143 14.09 -22.03 3.03
C SER A 143 14.84 -20.70 3.12
N ARG A 144 16.11 -20.65 2.69
CA ARG A 144 16.80 -19.36 2.54
C ARG A 144 16.35 -18.69 1.24
N PHE A 145 16.19 -17.36 1.26
CA PHE A 145 15.72 -16.58 0.10
C PHE A 145 16.66 -15.41 -0.22
N SER A 146 16.54 -14.80 -1.40
CA SER A 146 17.36 -13.63 -1.70
C SER A 146 16.84 -12.38 -0.98
N ILE A 147 17.75 -11.61 -0.38
CA ILE A 147 17.39 -10.29 0.17
C ILE A 147 16.81 -9.37 -0.93
N HIS A 148 17.25 -9.54 -2.19
CA HIS A 148 16.82 -8.74 -3.33
C HIS A 148 15.48 -9.18 -3.94
N HIS A 149 14.77 -10.16 -3.35
CA HIS A 149 13.46 -10.59 -3.86
C HIS A 149 12.42 -9.45 -3.87
N ARG A 150 12.61 -8.46 -2.98
CA ARG A 150 11.91 -7.19 -2.97
C ARG A 150 12.97 -6.09 -3.14
N SER A 151 12.72 -5.16 -4.04
CA SER A 151 13.61 -4.04 -4.31
C SER A 151 12.84 -2.74 -4.36
N GLU A 152 13.47 -1.66 -3.91
CA GLU A 152 12.92 -0.31 -3.97
C GLU A 152 13.89 0.59 -4.74
N CYS A 153 13.36 1.41 -5.64
CA CYS A 153 14.11 2.45 -6.32
C CYS A 153 13.58 3.83 -5.93
N TRP A 154 14.47 4.63 -5.37
CA TRP A 154 14.27 6.00 -4.94
C TRP A 154 14.96 7.01 -5.87
N GLY A 155 15.64 6.53 -6.90
CA GLY A 155 16.21 7.32 -7.98
C GLY A 155 16.94 6.44 -8.99
N ARG A 156 17.48 7.07 -10.03
CA ARG A 156 18.17 6.35 -11.13
C ARG A 156 19.37 5.52 -10.68
N SER A 157 20.10 5.95 -9.64
CA SER A 157 21.26 5.22 -9.11
C SER A 157 20.90 3.86 -8.51
N ASP A 158 19.63 3.62 -8.18
CA ASP A 158 19.15 2.34 -7.68
C ASP A 158 18.89 1.35 -8.81
N VAL A 159 18.62 1.84 -10.02
CA VAL A 159 18.41 1.02 -11.22
C VAL A 159 19.67 0.25 -11.60
N ASP A 160 20.83 0.88 -11.49
CA ASP A 160 22.11 0.24 -11.80
C ASP A 160 22.35 -0.99 -10.90
N ARG A 161 22.00 -0.88 -9.61
CA ARG A 161 22.12 -2.00 -8.66
C ARG A 161 21.09 -3.09 -8.92
N LEU A 162 19.91 -2.71 -9.41
CA LEU A 162 18.85 -3.64 -9.78
C LEU A 162 19.30 -4.58 -10.91
N ALA A 163 20.12 -4.10 -11.84
CA ALA A 163 20.61 -4.90 -12.97
C ALA A 163 21.45 -6.11 -12.52
N ASP A 164 22.26 -5.96 -11.47
CA ASP A 164 23.11 -7.04 -10.93
C ASP A 164 22.32 -8.17 -10.25
N VAL A 165 21.05 -7.91 -9.92
CA VAL A 165 20.19 -8.82 -9.15
C VAL A 165 18.86 -9.10 -9.85
N ALA A 166 18.75 -8.73 -11.12
CA ALA A 166 17.49 -8.72 -11.88
C ALA A 166 16.71 -10.04 -11.85
N ASP A 167 17.39 -11.18 -11.95
CA ASP A 167 16.78 -12.51 -11.91
C ASP A 167 16.16 -12.88 -10.55
N LYS A 168 16.52 -12.13 -9.50
CA LYS A 168 16.06 -12.37 -8.13
C LYS A 168 14.85 -11.51 -7.77
N VAL A 169 14.60 -10.43 -8.51
CA VAL A 169 13.57 -9.44 -8.19
C VAL A 169 12.19 -10.00 -8.51
N TRP A 170 11.38 -10.20 -7.48
CA TRP A 170 9.97 -10.63 -7.60
C TRP A 170 9.01 -9.44 -7.41
N SER A 171 9.38 -8.48 -6.56
CA SER A 171 8.62 -7.25 -6.28
C SER A 171 9.50 -6.02 -6.45
N LEU A 172 8.99 -5.01 -7.15
CA LEU A 172 9.66 -3.72 -7.34
C LEU A 172 8.75 -2.55 -6.93
N GLU A 173 9.30 -1.64 -6.13
CA GLU A 173 8.67 -0.37 -5.77
C GLU A 173 9.44 0.81 -6.34
N LEU A 174 8.73 1.77 -6.94
CA LEU A 174 9.29 2.98 -7.54
C LEU A 174 8.74 4.23 -6.84
N HIS A 175 9.61 5.01 -6.20
CA HIS A 175 9.23 6.09 -5.28
C HIS A 175 9.39 7.51 -5.82
N THR A 176 9.86 7.67 -7.06
CA THR A 176 10.04 8.98 -7.70
C THR A 176 9.36 9.05 -9.05
N ASP A 177 8.94 10.25 -9.42
CA ASP A 177 8.36 10.58 -10.73
C ASP A 177 9.39 10.56 -11.88
N GLU A 178 10.67 10.42 -11.57
CA GLU A 178 11.73 10.21 -12.57
C GLU A 178 11.54 8.94 -13.41
N PHE A 179 10.70 8.00 -12.94
CA PHE A 179 10.32 6.78 -13.65
C PHE A 179 9.10 7.01 -14.56
N ASP A 180 9.20 8.02 -15.43
CA ASP A 180 8.28 8.20 -16.55
C ASP A 180 8.42 7.05 -17.59
N ALA A 181 7.76 7.17 -18.74
CA ALA A 181 7.81 6.13 -19.78
C ALA A 181 9.25 5.81 -20.24
N GLN A 182 10.13 6.83 -20.30
CA GLN A 182 11.53 6.65 -20.64
C GLN A 182 12.30 6.00 -19.48
N GLY A 183 12.04 6.43 -18.23
CA GLY A 183 12.63 5.85 -17.03
C GLY A 183 12.29 4.36 -16.86
N LEU A 184 11.04 3.97 -17.07
CA LEU A 184 10.60 2.57 -17.03
C LEU A 184 11.22 1.74 -18.17
N SER A 185 11.37 2.32 -19.35
CA SER A 185 12.06 1.67 -20.47
C SER A 185 13.53 1.42 -20.18
N ALA A 186 14.15 2.24 -19.33
CA ALA A 186 15.54 2.09 -18.90
C ALA A 186 15.75 1.04 -17.80
N LEU A 187 14.69 0.52 -17.17
CA LEU A 187 14.82 -0.57 -16.19
C LEU A 187 15.45 -1.81 -16.86
N PRO A 188 16.28 -2.58 -16.14
CA PRO A 188 16.79 -3.85 -16.65
C PRO A 188 15.66 -4.82 -16.98
N ALA A 189 15.95 -5.89 -17.72
CA ALA A 189 15.01 -6.99 -17.88
C ALA A 189 14.81 -7.67 -16.51
N LEU A 190 13.57 -7.74 -16.02
CA LEU A 190 13.24 -8.34 -14.73
C LEU A 190 12.37 -9.59 -14.95
N PRO A 191 12.98 -10.74 -15.29
CA PRO A 191 12.22 -11.91 -15.73
C PRO A 191 11.39 -12.56 -14.63
N GLY A 192 11.69 -12.29 -13.36
CA GLY A 192 10.97 -12.80 -12.18
C GLY A 192 9.90 -11.85 -11.63
N LEU A 193 9.76 -10.64 -12.18
CA LEU A 193 8.90 -9.60 -11.61
C LEU A 193 7.42 -9.96 -11.72
N GLU A 194 6.74 -10.08 -10.58
CA GLU A 194 5.30 -10.34 -10.50
C GLU A 194 4.50 -9.20 -9.86
N LEU A 195 5.15 -8.32 -9.08
CA LEU A 195 4.53 -7.15 -8.46
C LEU A 195 5.32 -5.88 -8.78
N LEU A 196 4.65 -4.89 -9.36
CA LEU A 196 5.20 -3.55 -9.52
C LEU A 196 4.28 -2.54 -8.86
N GLU A 197 4.84 -1.72 -7.97
CA GLU A 197 4.16 -0.59 -7.36
C GLU A 197 4.93 0.70 -7.68
N HIS A 198 4.23 1.69 -8.21
CA HIS A 198 4.79 3.00 -8.51
C HIS A 198 4.04 4.07 -7.71
N THR A 199 4.66 4.52 -6.62
CA THR A 199 4.03 5.39 -5.62
C THR A 199 4.05 6.87 -5.99
N ALA A 200 4.78 7.24 -7.05
CA ALA A 200 4.91 8.60 -7.54
C ALA A 200 4.76 8.65 -9.08
N CYS A 201 3.74 7.97 -9.61
CA CYS A 201 3.58 7.72 -11.04
C CYS A 201 3.24 9.00 -11.81
N ALA A 202 4.14 9.40 -12.71
CA ALA A 202 3.98 10.52 -13.62
C ALA A 202 3.79 10.09 -15.09
N LEU A 203 3.32 8.86 -15.32
CA LEU A 203 3.03 8.38 -16.67
C LEU A 203 1.90 9.20 -17.30
N GLY A 204 2.12 9.62 -18.54
CA GLY A 204 1.14 10.33 -19.35
C GLY A 204 0.33 9.38 -20.24
N GLU A 205 0.40 9.62 -21.55
CA GLU A 205 -0.35 8.86 -22.53
C GLU A 205 0.18 7.43 -22.71
N ASN A 206 -0.72 6.49 -23.01
CA ASN A 206 -0.39 5.08 -23.28
C ASN A 206 0.43 4.42 -22.16
N ALA A 207 0.11 4.72 -20.90
CA ALA A 207 0.89 4.33 -19.73
C ALA A 207 1.19 2.82 -19.65
N PHE A 208 0.27 1.97 -20.14
CA PHE A 208 0.39 0.52 -20.05
C PHE A 208 1.46 -0.08 -20.98
N SER A 209 1.82 0.63 -22.05
CA SER A 209 2.91 0.23 -22.94
C SER A 209 4.25 0.08 -22.19
N ALA A 210 4.44 0.76 -21.06
CA ALA A 210 5.66 0.62 -20.26
C ALA A 210 5.79 -0.75 -19.56
N PHE A 211 4.69 -1.49 -19.40
CA PHE A 211 4.64 -2.70 -18.57
C PHE A 211 4.60 -4.02 -19.36
N HIS A 212 4.27 -3.98 -20.66
CA HIS A 212 4.10 -5.21 -21.47
C HIS A 212 5.35 -6.12 -21.50
N ARG A 213 6.54 -5.52 -21.33
CA ARG A 213 7.82 -6.25 -21.28
C ARG A 213 7.97 -7.17 -20.07
N PHE A 214 7.21 -6.94 -19.00
CA PHE A 214 7.25 -7.75 -17.78
C PHE A 214 6.27 -8.93 -17.90
N SER A 215 6.70 -9.99 -18.57
CA SER A 215 5.85 -11.13 -18.93
C SER A 215 5.18 -11.85 -17.75
N ARG A 216 5.74 -11.73 -16.54
CA ARG A 216 5.18 -12.33 -15.31
C ARG A 216 4.44 -11.34 -14.41
N LEU A 217 4.30 -10.08 -14.81
CA LEU A 217 3.68 -9.05 -13.98
C LEU A 217 2.20 -9.36 -13.73
N ARG A 218 1.86 -9.65 -12.47
CA ARG A 218 0.52 -10.06 -12.03
C ARG A 218 -0.20 -9.00 -11.23
N VAL A 219 0.55 -8.14 -10.54
CA VAL A 219 0.03 -7.09 -9.68
C VAL A 219 0.67 -5.76 -10.07
N LEU A 220 -0.16 -4.80 -10.47
CA LEU A 220 0.28 -3.45 -10.82
C LEU A 220 -0.46 -2.44 -9.95
N ARG A 221 0.30 -1.59 -9.26
CA ARG A 221 -0.25 -0.52 -8.42
C ARG A 221 0.35 0.81 -8.83
N LEU A 222 -0.50 1.73 -9.22
CA LEU A 222 -0.10 3.07 -9.65
C LEU A 222 -0.71 4.10 -8.71
N HIS A 223 0.11 5.03 -8.22
CA HIS A 223 -0.35 6.22 -7.53
C HIS A 223 0.02 7.43 -8.38
N LEU A 224 -0.95 8.01 -9.07
CA LEU A 224 -0.71 9.09 -10.02
C LEU A 224 -0.40 10.39 -9.27
N THR A 225 0.75 11.00 -9.54
CA THR A 225 1.08 12.34 -9.04
C THR A 225 0.48 13.42 -9.93
N THR A 226 0.44 13.16 -11.24
CA THR A 226 -0.11 14.06 -12.27
C THR A 226 -1.15 13.33 -13.12
N ALA A 227 -2.42 13.49 -12.78
CA ALA A 227 -3.50 12.70 -13.39
C ALA A 227 -3.97 13.22 -14.76
N SER A 228 -3.77 14.50 -15.09
CA SER A 228 -4.42 15.16 -16.23
C SER A 228 -4.02 14.59 -17.60
N ALA A 229 -2.77 14.14 -17.75
CA ALA A 229 -2.26 13.56 -18.98
C ALA A 229 -2.33 12.02 -18.99
N PHE A 230 -2.74 11.40 -17.89
CA PHE A 230 -2.75 9.95 -17.76
C PHE A 230 -3.81 9.34 -18.70
N SER A 231 -3.38 8.42 -19.56
CA SER A 231 -4.31 7.61 -20.34
C SER A 231 -3.83 6.19 -20.58
N VAL A 232 -4.80 5.30 -20.75
CA VAL A 232 -4.63 3.93 -21.23
C VAL A 232 -5.08 3.87 -22.68
N GLY A 233 -4.21 3.40 -23.56
CA GLY A 233 -4.52 3.17 -24.97
C GLY A 233 -4.82 1.70 -25.27
N THR A 234 -4.91 1.38 -26.56
CA THR A 234 -5.05 0.01 -27.05
C THR A 234 -3.69 -0.68 -27.28
N ASP A 235 -2.59 0.04 -27.10
CA ASP A 235 -1.25 -0.46 -27.39
C ASP A 235 -0.79 -1.42 -26.28
N ASP A 236 -0.31 -2.59 -26.70
CA ASP A 236 0.32 -3.65 -25.91
C ASP A 236 -0.45 -4.14 -24.66
N ALA A 237 -1.10 -5.30 -24.80
CA ALA A 237 -1.84 -5.92 -23.70
C ALA A 237 -0.91 -6.51 -22.61
N CYS A 238 -1.18 -6.17 -21.35
CA CYS A 238 -0.60 -6.76 -20.15
C CYS A 238 -1.38 -8.04 -19.77
N GLY A 239 -1.25 -9.08 -20.58
CA GLY A 239 -2.08 -10.30 -20.48
C GLY A 239 -1.89 -11.13 -19.20
N SER A 240 -0.81 -10.93 -18.45
CA SER A 240 -0.53 -11.60 -17.18
C SER A 240 -1.10 -10.87 -15.96
N LEU A 241 -1.62 -9.65 -16.14
CA LEU A 241 -2.08 -8.81 -15.04
C LEU A 241 -3.39 -9.33 -14.47
N THR A 242 -3.36 -9.71 -13.18
CA THR A 242 -4.52 -10.25 -12.44
C THR A 242 -5.10 -9.24 -11.44
N SER A 243 -4.27 -8.35 -10.90
CA SER A 243 -4.69 -7.31 -9.97
C SER A 243 -4.17 -5.95 -10.41
N LEU A 244 -5.07 -4.97 -10.49
CA LEU A 244 -4.77 -3.61 -10.89
C LEU A 244 -5.32 -2.62 -9.87
N THR A 245 -4.44 -1.75 -9.37
CA THR A 245 -4.82 -0.59 -8.57
C THR A 245 -4.35 0.68 -9.26
N ILE A 246 -5.25 1.64 -9.45
CA ILE A 246 -4.89 2.98 -9.89
C ILE A 246 -5.51 3.99 -8.93
N ASN A 247 -4.65 4.77 -8.27
CA ASN A 247 -5.04 5.84 -7.36
C ASN A 247 -4.86 7.20 -8.03
N ASN A 248 -5.72 8.14 -7.62
CA ASN A 248 -5.74 9.51 -8.11
C ASN A 248 -6.04 9.61 -9.62
N LEU A 249 -7.03 8.85 -10.09
CA LEU A 249 -7.51 8.91 -11.47
C LEU A 249 -8.10 10.29 -11.82
N PRO A 250 -7.95 10.74 -13.08
CA PRO A 250 -8.51 12.01 -13.51
C PRO A 250 -10.04 11.95 -13.65
N PRO A 251 -10.74 13.10 -13.54
CA PRO A 251 -12.19 13.19 -13.61
C PRO A 251 -12.76 13.24 -15.04
N HIS A 252 -12.01 12.73 -16.03
CA HIS A 252 -12.34 12.74 -17.45
C HIS A 252 -11.96 11.39 -18.09
N PRO A 253 -12.34 11.12 -19.36
CA PRO A 253 -11.89 9.92 -20.05
C PRO A 253 -10.38 9.73 -19.93
N TRP A 254 -9.97 8.58 -19.41
CA TRP A 254 -8.57 8.16 -19.24
C TRP A 254 -8.28 6.84 -19.95
N GLY A 255 -9.23 6.33 -20.74
CA GLY A 255 -9.08 5.06 -21.45
C GLY A 255 -9.63 3.86 -20.69
N PHE A 256 -10.54 4.05 -19.71
CA PHE A 256 -11.24 2.93 -19.06
C PHE A 256 -11.92 2.00 -20.09
N ALA A 257 -12.48 2.57 -21.16
CA ALA A 257 -13.05 1.82 -22.29
C ALA A 257 -12.11 0.77 -22.92
N TYR A 258 -10.80 0.95 -22.81
CA TYR A 258 -9.79 0.04 -23.37
C TYR A 258 -9.28 -0.98 -22.36
N LEU A 259 -9.65 -0.85 -21.08
CA LEU A 259 -9.08 -1.67 -20.01
C LEU A 259 -9.32 -3.17 -20.20
N ALA A 260 -10.50 -3.56 -20.70
CA ALA A 260 -10.81 -4.95 -21.03
C ALA A 260 -9.88 -5.54 -22.11
N HIS A 261 -9.39 -4.71 -23.03
CA HIS A 261 -8.41 -5.11 -24.03
C HIS A 261 -6.99 -5.13 -23.47
N THR A 262 -6.61 -4.07 -22.74
CA THR A 262 -5.23 -3.87 -22.28
C THR A 262 -4.86 -4.76 -21.10
N ALA A 263 -5.83 -5.14 -20.26
CA ALA A 263 -5.62 -5.99 -19.09
C ALA A 263 -6.73 -7.05 -18.96
N PRO A 264 -6.82 -8.00 -19.92
CA PRO A 264 -7.97 -8.90 -20.05
C PRO A 264 -8.07 -9.95 -18.93
N ALA A 265 -6.95 -10.23 -18.24
CA ALA A 265 -6.87 -11.24 -17.18
C ALA A 265 -7.17 -10.69 -15.77
N VAL A 266 -7.51 -9.40 -15.64
CA VAL A 266 -7.75 -8.77 -14.34
C VAL A 266 -8.98 -9.35 -13.68
N THR A 267 -8.80 -9.83 -12.46
CA THR A 267 -9.86 -10.35 -11.58
C THR A 267 -10.16 -9.37 -10.44
N ASP A 268 -9.16 -8.58 -10.02
CA ASP A 268 -9.24 -7.69 -8.87
C ASP A 268 -8.88 -6.26 -9.29
N LEU A 269 -9.85 -5.35 -9.21
CA LEU A 269 -9.73 -3.99 -9.72
C LEU A 269 -10.02 -2.95 -8.64
N THR A 270 -9.05 -2.09 -8.35
CA THR A 270 -9.19 -0.95 -7.44
C THR A 270 -8.97 0.36 -8.19
N LEU A 271 -9.99 1.20 -8.25
CA LEU A 271 -9.95 2.50 -8.93
C LEU A 271 -10.33 3.59 -7.93
N ARG A 272 -9.43 4.57 -7.74
CA ARG A 272 -9.66 5.68 -6.82
C ARG A 272 -9.44 7.02 -7.51
N ALA A 273 -10.41 7.91 -7.36
CA ALA A 273 -10.31 9.31 -7.75
C ALA A 273 -10.51 10.20 -6.51
N ALA A 274 -9.98 11.42 -6.56
CA ALA A 274 -10.17 12.39 -5.47
C ALA A 274 -11.62 12.89 -5.38
N ASP A 275 -12.32 12.99 -6.51
CA ASP A 275 -13.70 13.47 -6.59
C ASP A 275 -14.52 12.64 -7.59
N VAL A 276 -14.50 12.96 -8.88
CA VAL A 276 -15.23 12.22 -9.90
C VAL A 276 -14.41 11.03 -10.39
N LEU A 277 -14.94 9.82 -10.24
CA LEU A 277 -14.40 8.62 -10.87
C LEU A 277 -15.05 8.43 -12.23
N TRP A 278 -14.31 8.69 -13.31
CA TRP A 278 -14.82 8.55 -14.67
C TRP A 278 -14.65 7.12 -15.20
N LEU A 279 -15.75 6.47 -15.58
CA LEU A 279 -15.81 5.11 -16.12
C LEU A 279 -16.72 5.08 -17.37
N ASP A 280 -16.15 4.87 -18.56
CA ASP A 280 -16.83 4.97 -19.85
C ASP A 280 -16.67 3.74 -20.75
N GLY A 281 -16.90 2.56 -20.18
CA GLY A 281 -16.84 1.30 -20.92
C GLY A 281 -17.17 0.09 -20.07
N GLU A 282 -16.65 -1.06 -20.48
CA GLU A 282 -16.89 -2.35 -19.84
C GLU A 282 -15.68 -2.80 -19.02
N PHE A 283 -15.97 -3.47 -17.90
CA PHE A 283 -14.95 -4.13 -17.11
C PHE A 283 -14.43 -5.37 -17.85
N PRO A 284 -13.17 -5.78 -17.66
CA PRO A 284 -12.69 -7.07 -18.11
C PRO A 284 -13.61 -8.22 -17.63
N GLU A 285 -13.90 -9.20 -18.49
CA GLU A 285 -14.87 -10.27 -18.21
C GLU A 285 -14.56 -11.08 -16.94
N GLY A 286 -13.28 -11.18 -16.58
CA GLY A 286 -12.79 -11.92 -15.42
C GLY A 286 -12.99 -11.22 -14.07
N VAL A 287 -13.38 -9.95 -14.03
CA VAL A 287 -13.45 -9.17 -12.79
C VAL A 287 -14.47 -9.74 -11.81
N ARG A 288 -14.01 -10.04 -10.59
CA ARG A 288 -14.82 -10.54 -9.47
C ARG A 288 -14.80 -9.65 -8.24
N THR A 289 -13.70 -8.93 -8.04
CA THR A 289 -13.55 -8.01 -6.92
C THR A 289 -13.34 -6.60 -7.44
N VAL A 290 -14.20 -5.67 -7.02
CA VAL A 290 -14.13 -4.26 -7.43
C VAL A 290 -14.12 -3.35 -6.21
N TRP A 291 -13.17 -2.42 -6.16
CA TRP A 291 -13.18 -1.29 -5.24
C TRP A 291 -13.22 0.01 -6.06
N LEU A 292 -14.31 0.76 -5.92
CA LEU A 292 -14.46 2.10 -6.48
C LEU A 292 -14.47 3.15 -5.36
N SER A 293 -13.64 4.18 -5.49
CA SER A 293 -13.55 5.30 -4.54
C SER A 293 -13.53 6.63 -5.27
N GLY A 294 -14.30 7.58 -4.77
CA GLY A 294 -14.45 8.94 -5.28
C GLY A 294 -15.82 9.48 -4.84
N SER A 295 -16.03 10.78 -4.78
CA SER A 295 -17.32 11.37 -4.40
C SER A 295 -18.49 10.79 -5.20
N ARG A 296 -18.31 10.52 -6.50
CA ARG A 296 -19.31 9.94 -7.40
C ARG A 296 -18.68 9.27 -8.61
N VAL A 297 -19.47 8.47 -9.34
CA VAL A 297 -19.09 7.89 -10.64
C VAL A 297 -19.70 8.71 -11.78
N ALA A 298 -18.95 8.91 -12.85
CA ALA A 298 -19.43 9.52 -14.09
C ALA A 298 -19.05 8.64 -15.30
N GLY A 299 -19.64 8.94 -16.46
CA GLY A 299 -19.48 8.15 -17.68
C GLY A 299 -20.53 7.03 -17.80
N ALA A 300 -20.45 6.28 -18.88
CA ALA A 300 -21.36 5.17 -19.17
C ALA A 300 -20.64 3.84 -18.93
N THR A 301 -20.92 3.21 -17.80
CA THR A 301 -20.38 1.88 -17.45
C THR A 301 -21.44 0.98 -16.85
N ARG A 302 -21.16 -0.33 -16.83
CA ARG A 302 -21.95 -1.33 -16.13
C ARG A 302 -21.02 -2.23 -15.34
N LEU A 303 -21.29 -2.40 -14.05
CA LEU A 303 -20.58 -3.38 -13.24
C LEU A 303 -20.80 -4.80 -13.79
N PRO A 304 -19.82 -5.72 -13.59
CA PRO A 304 -19.99 -7.13 -13.93
C PRO A 304 -21.25 -7.72 -13.28
N ALA A 305 -21.96 -8.59 -14.01
CA ALA A 305 -23.20 -9.20 -13.52
C ALA A 305 -22.99 -10.11 -12.30
N ARG A 306 -21.77 -10.62 -12.09
CA ARG A 306 -21.42 -11.51 -10.98
C ARG A 306 -20.13 -11.06 -10.31
N LEU A 307 -20.24 -10.60 -9.08
CA LEU A 307 -19.11 -10.13 -8.27
C LEU A 307 -19.03 -10.93 -6.98
N ASP A 308 -17.81 -11.30 -6.58
CA ASP A 308 -17.57 -11.89 -5.27
C ASP A 308 -17.53 -10.78 -4.20
N GLY A 309 -16.98 -9.62 -4.55
CA GLY A 309 -16.89 -8.47 -3.66
C GLY A 309 -17.00 -7.13 -4.38
N LEU A 310 -17.80 -6.23 -3.80
CA LEU A 310 -17.89 -4.84 -4.22
C LEU A 310 -17.70 -3.90 -3.03
N THR A 311 -16.77 -2.97 -3.17
CA THR A 311 -16.55 -1.87 -2.24
C THR A 311 -16.81 -0.55 -2.95
N LEU A 312 -17.76 0.21 -2.43
CA LEU A 312 -18.04 1.59 -2.84
C LEU A 312 -17.75 2.51 -1.65
N SER A 313 -16.95 3.55 -1.89
CA SER A 313 -16.80 4.66 -0.95
C SER A 313 -17.06 5.95 -1.71
N MET A 314 -18.31 6.43 -1.61
CA MET A 314 -18.82 7.54 -2.40
C MET A 314 -19.57 8.55 -1.53
N PRO A 315 -18.85 9.47 -0.86
CA PRO A 315 -19.47 10.42 0.08
C PRO A 315 -20.43 11.41 -0.57
N GLY A 316 -20.40 11.56 -1.91
CA GLY A 316 -21.27 12.45 -2.67
C GLY A 316 -22.37 11.74 -3.48
N ALA A 317 -22.52 10.42 -3.34
CA ALA A 317 -23.54 9.65 -4.04
C ALA A 317 -24.83 9.55 -3.21
N ASP A 318 -25.99 9.49 -3.86
CA ASP A 318 -27.25 9.15 -3.23
C ASP A 318 -27.69 7.70 -3.50
N ASP A 319 -28.86 7.31 -2.97
CA ASP A 319 -29.40 5.97 -3.20
C ASP A 319 -29.61 5.64 -4.69
N GLY A 320 -30.03 6.65 -5.47
CA GLY A 320 -30.29 6.51 -6.90
C GLY A 320 -29.00 6.23 -7.67
N ASP A 321 -27.91 6.92 -7.33
CA ASP A 321 -26.58 6.68 -7.90
C ASP A 321 -26.10 5.25 -7.63
N VAL A 322 -26.23 4.79 -6.38
CA VAL A 322 -25.82 3.42 -5.99
C VAL A 322 -26.69 2.37 -6.69
N LEU A 323 -28.01 2.58 -6.75
CA LEU A 323 -28.93 1.68 -7.45
C LEU A 323 -28.64 1.62 -8.96
N ALA A 324 -28.36 2.75 -9.59
CA ALA A 324 -28.01 2.82 -11.00
C ALA A 324 -26.74 2.03 -11.30
N LEU A 325 -25.70 2.19 -10.48
CA LEU A 325 -24.44 1.46 -10.61
C LEU A 325 -24.64 -0.06 -10.44
N LEU A 326 -25.51 -0.46 -9.50
CA LEU A 326 -25.83 -1.85 -9.22
C LEU A 326 -26.87 -2.46 -10.18
N ALA A 327 -27.48 -1.71 -11.10
CA ALA A 327 -28.63 -2.16 -11.89
C ALA A 327 -28.38 -3.47 -12.66
N GLY A 328 -27.16 -3.67 -13.18
CA GLY A 328 -26.76 -4.87 -13.91
C GLY A 328 -26.22 -6.03 -13.06
N VAL A 329 -25.98 -5.82 -11.76
CA VAL A 329 -25.42 -6.84 -10.87
C VAL A 329 -26.52 -7.83 -10.46
N VAL A 330 -26.28 -9.11 -10.70
CA VAL A 330 -27.24 -10.20 -10.45
C VAL A 330 -26.80 -11.04 -9.25
N ASP A 331 -25.50 -11.25 -9.08
CA ASP A 331 -24.93 -12.07 -8.02
C ASP A 331 -23.82 -11.27 -7.29
N LEU A 332 -23.97 -11.13 -5.98
CA LEU A 332 -23.04 -10.40 -5.12
C LEU A 332 -23.00 -11.05 -3.74
N GLN A 333 -21.81 -11.44 -3.28
CA GLN A 333 -21.64 -12.09 -1.97
C GLN A 333 -21.19 -11.13 -0.86
N SER A 334 -20.40 -10.11 -1.18
CA SER A 334 -19.84 -9.17 -0.23
C SER A 334 -19.99 -7.74 -0.71
N LEU A 335 -20.66 -6.90 0.08
CA LEU A 335 -20.88 -5.48 -0.23
C LEU A 335 -20.37 -4.59 0.89
N THR A 336 -19.52 -3.62 0.55
CA THR A 336 -19.12 -2.53 1.45
C THR A 336 -19.55 -1.21 0.86
N LEU A 337 -20.28 -0.41 1.64
CA LEU A 337 -20.76 0.94 1.30
C LEU A 337 -20.21 1.98 2.27
N SER A 338 -19.07 1.70 2.93
CA SER A 338 -18.55 2.53 4.01
C SER A 338 -18.32 3.97 3.56
N GLY A 339 -18.85 4.93 4.33
CA GLY A 339 -18.76 6.36 3.99
C GLY A 339 -19.63 6.79 2.79
N THR A 340 -20.56 5.94 2.34
CA THR A 340 -21.53 6.28 1.29
C THR A 340 -22.88 6.60 1.97
N PRO A 341 -23.48 7.78 1.79
CA PRO A 341 -24.61 8.25 2.61
C PRO A 341 -25.96 7.64 2.18
N ILE A 342 -26.04 6.31 2.12
CA ILE A 342 -27.25 5.57 1.76
C ILE A 342 -28.27 5.51 2.90
N THR A 343 -29.55 5.37 2.55
CA THR A 343 -30.68 5.31 3.50
C THR A 343 -30.98 3.89 4.01
N ASP A 344 -31.85 3.84 5.02
CA ASP A 344 -32.43 2.60 5.55
C ASP A 344 -33.17 1.81 4.46
N GLU A 345 -33.93 2.52 3.62
CA GLU A 345 -34.71 1.95 2.54
C GLU A 345 -33.82 1.22 1.54
N LEU A 346 -32.72 1.86 1.12
CA LEU A 346 -31.77 1.24 0.21
C LEU A 346 -31.06 0.05 0.86
N ALA A 347 -30.58 0.17 2.10
CA ALA A 347 -29.89 -0.92 2.78
C ALA A 347 -30.76 -2.19 2.87
N LEU A 348 -32.04 -2.02 3.23
CA LEU A 348 -33.03 -3.11 3.26
C LEU A 348 -33.31 -3.69 1.87
N ALA A 349 -33.41 -2.84 0.84
CA ALA A 349 -33.61 -3.28 -0.53
C ALA A 349 -32.43 -4.11 -1.05
N LEU A 350 -31.20 -3.70 -0.76
CA LEU A 350 -29.99 -4.41 -1.16
C LEU A 350 -29.86 -5.77 -0.47
N ALA A 351 -30.14 -5.84 0.84
CA ALA A 351 -30.13 -7.10 1.58
C ALA A 351 -31.20 -8.10 1.11
N ARG A 352 -32.32 -7.61 0.55
CA ARG A 352 -33.34 -8.47 -0.08
C ARG A 352 -33.00 -8.88 -1.50
N ARG A 353 -32.28 -8.02 -2.22
CA ARG A 353 -31.90 -8.24 -3.61
C ARG A 353 -30.80 -9.27 -3.76
N PHE A 354 -29.86 -9.30 -2.83
CA PHE A 354 -28.65 -10.13 -2.91
C PHE A 354 -28.55 -11.07 -1.70
N ASP A 355 -28.08 -12.30 -1.94
CA ASP A 355 -27.77 -13.26 -0.87
C ASP A 355 -26.38 -12.94 -0.26
N LEU A 356 -26.31 -11.80 0.45
CA LEU A 356 -25.06 -11.28 0.99
C LEU A 356 -24.59 -12.11 2.18
N ARG A 357 -23.30 -12.46 2.16
CA ARG A 357 -22.57 -13.01 3.32
C ARG A 357 -21.97 -11.91 4.17
N HIS A 358 -21.67 -10.76 3.57
CA HIS A 358 -21.06 -9.62 4.23
C HIS A 358 -21.68 -8.31 3.73
N LEU A 359 -22.05 -7.44 4.68
CA LEU A 359 -22.55 -6.10 4.40
C LEU A 359 -21.91 -5.12 5.39
N ASN A 360 -21.18 -4.13 4.87
CA ASN A 360 -20.60 -3.06 5.68
C ASN A 360 -21.23 -1.71 5.34
N LEU A 361 -21.85 -1.12 6.34
CA LEU A 361 -22.62 0.14 6.37
C LEU A 361 -22.01 1.14 7.37
N THR A 362 -20.74 0.98 7.73
CA THR A 362 -20.03 1.91 8.62
C THR A 362 -19.99 3.30 8.00
N ASP A 363 -20.23 4.34 8.79
CA ASP A 363 -20.26 5.73 8.33
C ASP A 363 -21.26 6.00 7.18
N THR A 364 -22.38 5.29 7.16
CA THR A 364 -23.53 5.56 6.27
C THR A 364 -24.63 6.33 7.00
N ALA A 365 -25.71 6.70 6.31
CA ALA A 365 -26.89 7.30 6.94
C ALA A 365 -27.88 6.25 7.50
N VAL A 366 -27.53 4.96 7.48
CA VAL A 366 -28.36 3.87 7.99
C VAL A 366 -28.48 3.94 9.51
N THR A 367 -29.71 3.88 10.00
CA THR A 367 -30.05 4.04 11.41
C THR A 367 -29.91 2.75 12.20
N GLU A 368 -29.72 2.90 13.51
CA GLU A 368 -29.65 1.76 14.45
C GLU A 368 -30.89 0.84 14.40
N PRO A 369 -32.14 1.34 14.33
CA PRO A 369 -33.31 0.49 14.09
C PRO A 369 -33.21 -0.35 12.81
N ALA A 370 -32.80 0.25 11.68
CA ALA A 370 -32.68 -0.49 10.42
C ALA A 370 -31.58 -1.57 10.47
N LEU A 371 -30.47 -1.30 11.16
CA LEU A 371 -29.42 -2.30 11.40
C LEU A 371 -29.93 -3.51 12.21
N ARG A 372 -30.79 -3.28 13.21
CA ARG A 372 -31.45 -4.37 13.97
C ARG A 372 -32.38 -5.18 13.08
N ASP A 373 -33.18 -4.50 12.26
CA ASP A 373 -34.10 -5.17 11.34
C ASP A 373 -33.35 -6.00 10.30
N LEU A 374 -32.27 -5.47 9.72
CA LEU A 374 -31.37 -6.17 8.81
C LEU A 374 -30.77 -7.42 9.47
N SER A 375 -30.25 -7.28 10.69
CA SER A 375 -29.67 -8.38 11.45
C SER A 375 -30.71 -9.44 11.83
N GLY A 376 -31.94 -9.05 12.14
CA GLY A 376 -33.03 -9.96 12.48
C GLY A 376 -33.58 -10.72 11.26
N GLN A 377 -33.66 -10.05 10.10
CA GLN A 377 -34.09 -10.65 8.84
C GLN A 377 -33.02 -11.55 8.21
N ASN A 378 -31.73 -11.32 8.52
CA ASN A 378 -30.60 -12.04 7.92
C ASN A 378 -29.62 -12.55 8.99
N PRO A 379 -29.97 -13.59 9.77
CA PRO A 379 -29.14 -14.07 10.88
C PRO A 379 -27.73 -14.57 10.48
N GLY A 380 -27.54 -14.94 9.21
CA GLY A 380 -26.25 -15.38 8.66
C GLY A 380 -25.39 -14.25 8.09
N LEU A 381 -25.92 -13.03 7.98
CA LEU A 381 -25.22 -11.89 7.40
C LEU A 381 -24.18 -11.33 8.36
N ARG A 382 -22.92 -11.22 7.91
CA ARG A 382 -21.89 -10.49 8.66
C ARG A 382 -22.06 -8.99 8.44
N LEU A 383 -22.88 -8.37 9.28
CA LEU A 383 -23.22 -6.95 9.25
C LEU A 383 -22.24 -6.09 10.06
N PHE A 384 -21.80 -4.98 9.47
CA PHE A 384 -20.99 -3.93 10.11
C PHE A 384 -21.64 -2.56 9.91
N PRO A 385 -21.71 -1.68 10.92
CA PRO A 385 -21.44 -1.99 12.32
C PRO A 385 -22.46 -3.01 12.86
N ARG A 386 -22.09 -3.74 13.92
CA ARG A 386 -23.06 -4.60 14.60
C ARG A 386 -24.08 -3.71 15.32
N PRO A 387 -25.39 -4.03 15.25
CA PRO A 387 -26.38 -3.28 16.01
C PRO A 387 -26.10 -3.39 17.51
N LYS A 388 -26.34 -2.29 18.22
CA LYS A 388 -26.30 -2.23 19.68
C LYS A 388 -27.50 -3.00 20.24
N GLN A 389 -27.20 -3.86 21.22
CA GLN A 389 -28.18 -4.66 21.97
C GLN A 389 -29.30 -3.81 22.56
#